data_AF-A0A1X7TRW7-F1
#
_entry.id   AF-A0A1X7TRW7-F1
#
_cell.length_a   1.000
_cell.length_b   1.000
_cell.length_c   1.000
_cell.angle_alpha   90.00
_cell.angle_beta   90.00
_cell.angle_gamma   90.00
#
_symmetry.space_group_name_H-M   'P 1'
#
loop_
_entity.id
_entity.type
_entity.pdbx_description
1 polymer ?
#
loop_
_entity_poly.entity_id
_entity_poly.type
_entity_poly.pdbx_seq_one_letter_code
_entity_poly.pdbx_strand_id
1 'polypeptide(L)' 'MNKSRVIMYCISQYVDGLGVGNSFQFCDVFGLDPDLLMMIPQPCAALVMLFPITDRLFEKRKKRRLRKKDRILSF' A
#
# COMPACT_ATOMS: atom_id res chain seq x y z
N MET A 1 -15.48 22.83 2.07
CA MET A 1 -14.02 22.68 2.34
C MET A 1 -13.74 21.20 2.51
N ASN A 2 -12.98 20.63 1.57
CA ASN A 2 -13.07 19.24 1.16
C ASN A 2 -12.41 18.25 2.13
N LYS A 3 -13.16 17.22 2.54
CA LYS A 3 -12.75 16.09 3.41
C LYS A 3 -11.67 15.16 2.81
N SER A 4 -11.20 15.42 1.59
CA SER A 4 -10.32 14.48 0.86
C SER A 4 -8.82 14.55 1.23
N ARG A 5 -8.39 15.44 2.13
CA ARG A 5 -6.98 15.56 2.56
C ARG A 5 -6.65 14.89 3.91
N VAL A 6 -7.62 14.20 4.51
CA VAL A 6 -7.50 13.73 5.91
C VAL A 6 -6.58 12.50 6.02
N ILE A 7 -6.57 11.61 5.03
CA ILE A 7 -5.80 10.35 5.11
C ILE A 7 -4.29 10.60 5.06
N MET A 8 -3.84 11.47 4.15
CA MET A 8 -2.42 11.83 4.04
C MET A 8 -1.84 12.37 5.36
N TYR A 9 -2.56 13.32 5.96
CA TYR A 9 -2.07 14.02 7.13
C TYR A 9 -1.87 13.08 8.33
N CYS A 10 -2.80 12.14 8.54
CA CYS A 10 -2.71 11.19 9.66
C CYS A 10 -1.49 10.27 9.57
N ILE A 11 -1.16 9.75 8.38
CA ILE A 11 -0.06 8.81 8.24
C ILE A 11 1.29 9.53 8.36
N SER A 12 1.43 10.71 7.76
CA SER A 12 2.68 11.49 7.86
C SER A 12 3.00 11.81 9.32
N GLN A 13 2.03 12.34 10.08
CA GLN A 13 2.23 12.65 11.49
C GLN A 13 2.56 11.43 12.34
N TYR A 14 1.92 10.30 12.05
CA TYR A 14 2.19 9.05 12.76
C TYR A 14 3.63 8.59 12.53
N VAL A 15 4.10 8.63 11.29
CA VAL A 15 5.46 8.25 10.91
C VAL A 15 6.52 9.22 11.46
N ASP A 16 6.21 10.52 11.49
CA ASP A 16 7.06 11.52 12.14
C ASP A 16 7.21 11.24 13.64
N GLY A 17 6.12 10.86 14.32
CA GLY A 17 6.14 10.44 15.73
C GLY A 17 6.93 9.16 16.00
N LEU A 18 7.15 8.33 14.97
CA LEU A 18 8.00 7.13 15.05
C LEU A 18 9.50 7.43 14.80
N GLY A 19 9.87 8.68 14.51
CA GLY A 19 11.27 9.09 14.34
C GLY A 19 11.86 8.84 12.95
N VAL A 20 11.04 8.60 11.93
CA VAL A 20 11.50 8.39 10.53
C VAL A 20 12.03 9.70 9.91
N GLY A 21 11.60 10.85 10.43
CA GLY A 21 12.01 12.18 9.97
C GLY A 21 11.63 12.47 8.52
N ASN A 22 12.18 13.54 7.95
CA ASN A 22 11.81 14.03 6.60
C ASN A 22 12.40 13.22 5.43
N SER A 23 12.92 12.01 5.69
CA SER A 23 13.55 11.16 4.67
C SER A 23 12.53 10.55 3.71
N PHE A 24 11.29 10.36 4.18
CA PHE A 24 10.18 9.82 3.41
C PHE A 24 8.92 10.63 3.64
N GLN A 25 8.06 10.69 2.63
CA GLN A 25 6.78 11.37 2.68
C GLN A 25 5.73 10.50 1.99
N PHE A 26 4.49 10.61 2.45
CA PHE A 26 3.36 9.96 1.80
C PHE A 26 2.79 10.90 0.73
N CYS A 27 2.32 10.33 -0.38
CA CYS A 27 1.57 11.05 -1.41
C CYS A 27 0.28 10.29 -1.78
N ASP A 28 -0.76 11.02 -2.17
CA ASP A 28 -2.02 10.43 -2.62
C ASP A 28 -1.84 9.92 -4.04
N VAL A 29 -2.38 8.72 -4.31
CA VAL A 29 -2.38 8.12 -5.65
C VAL A 29 -3.78 8.23 -6.21
N PHE A 30 -3.94 9.07 -7.23
CA PHE A 30 -5.24 9.35 -7.86
C PHE A 30 -5.77 8.18 -8.71
N GLY A 31 -4.87 7.32 -9.21
CA GLY A 31 -5.22 6.14 -9.97
C GLY A 31 -3.96 5.35 -10.34
N LEU A 32 -4.16 4.15 -10.90
CA LEU A 32 -3.08 3.25 -11.30
C LEU A 32 -2.81 3.28 -12.82
N ASP A 33 -3.49 4.17 -13.53
CA ASP A 33 -3.25 4.41 -14.95
C ASP A 33 -1.93 5.16 -15.14
N PRO A 34 -1.18 4.90 -16.23
CA PRO A 34 0.16 5.47 -16.43
C PRO A 34 0.21 6.99 -16.27
N ASP A 35 -0.75 7.70 -16.84
CA ASP A 35 -0.81 9.17 -16.82
C ASP A 35 -0.97 9.71 -15.38
N LEU A 36 -1.75 9.02 -14.55
CA LEU A 36 -1.96 9.39 -13.15
C LEU A 36 -0.74 9.02 -12.28
N LEU A 37 -0.06 7.93 -12.60
CA LEU A 37 1.17 7.51 -11.92
C LEU A 37 2.33 8.48 -12.18
N MET A 38 2.34 9.20 -13.30
CA MET A 38 3.35 10.23 -13.58
C MET A 38 3.29 11.41 -12.59
N MET A 39 2.19 11.58 -11.85
CA MET A 39 2.06 12.61 -10.82
C MET A 39 2.78 12.25 -9.52
N ILE A 40 3.26 11.00 -9.37
CA ILE A 40 3.90 10.51 -8.15
C ILE A 40 5.37 10.98 -8.11
N PRO A 41 5.80 11.68 -7.04
CA PRO A 41 7.21 12.05 -6.85
C PRO A 41 8.14 10.83 -6.90
N GLN A 42 9.26 10.97 -7.60
CA GLN A 42 10.27 9.91 -7.75
C GLN A 42 11.56 10.27 -6.99
N PRO A 43 12.26 9.28 -6.40
CA PRO A 43 11.96 7.85 -6.44
C PRO A 43 10.85 7.42 -5.46
N CYS A 44 9.96 6.53 -5.90
CA CYS A 44 8.92 5.94 -5.04
C CYS A 44 9.38 4.59 -4.46
N ALA A 45 9.44 4.49 -3.13
CA ALA A 45 9.92 3.27 -2.45
C ALA A 45 8.82 2.20 -2.26
N ALA A 46 7.57 2.62 -2.03
CA ALA A 46 6.47 1.70 -1.72
C ALA A 46 5.10 2.29 -2.07
N LEU A 47 4.14 1.41 -2.33
CA LEU A 47 2.72 1.74 -2.52
C LEU A 47 1.89 1.04 -1.43
N VAL A 48 1.07 1.82 -0.72
CA VAL A 48 0.14 1.30 0.30
C VAL A 48 -1.27 1.28 -0.28
N MET A 49 -1.92 0.11 -0.25
CA MET A 49 -3.26 -0.07 -0.81
C MET A 49 -4.25 -0.48 0.29
N LEU A 50 -5.24 0.37 0.53
CA LEU A 50 -6.37 0.08 1.41
C LEU A 50 -7.56 -0.38 0.57
N PHE A 51 -8.08 -1.58 0.86
CA PHE A 51 -9.26 -2.11 0.20
C PHE A 51 -10.00 -3.07 1.13
N PRO A 52 -11.32 -3.26 0.96
CA PRO A 52 -12.10 -4.16 1.80
C PRO A 52 -11.66 -5.62 1.60
N ILE A 53 -11.45 -6.33 2.71
CA ILE A 53 -11.17 -7.76 2.66
C ILE A 53 -12.49 -8.49 2.48
N THR A 54 -12.57 -9.29 1.42
CA THR A 54 -13.72 -10.18 1.16
C THR A 54 -13.33 -11.63 1.38
N ASP A 55 -14.30 -12.49 1.71
CA ASP A 55 -14.08 -13.92 1.92
C ASP A 55 -13.44 -14.58 0.71
N ARG A 56 -13.89 -14.21 -0.50
CA ARG A 56 -13.32 -14.69 -1.76
C ARG A 56 -11.83 -14.35 -1.87
N LEU A 57 -11.44 -13.14 -1.47
CA LEU A 57 -10.04 -12.72 -1.49
C LEU A 57 -9.22 -13.46 -0.43
N PHE A 58 -9.78 -13.62 0.77
CA PHE A 58 -9.16 -14.35 1.86
C PHE A 58 -8.88 -15.81 1.45
N GLU A 59 -9.87 -16.50 0.89
CA GLU A 59 -9.73 -17.87 0.40
C GLU A 59 -8.72 -17.97 -0.74
N LYS A 60 -8.72 -17.02 -1.68
CA LYS A 60 -7.73 -16.98 -2.77
C LYS A 60 -6.31 -16.79 -2.21
N ARG A 61 -6.14 -15.97 -1.18
CA ARG A 61 -4.87 -15.77 -0.46
C ARG A 61 -4.43 -17.02 0.29
N LYS A 62 -5.34 -17.69 1.01
CA LYS A 62 -5.08 -18.95 1.72
C LYS A 62 -4.63 -20.03 0.74
N LYS A 63 -5.37 -20.27 -0.34
CA LYS A 63 -5.00 -21.24 -1.40
C LYS A 63 -3.64 -20.92 -2.04
N ARG A 64 -3.29 -19.64 -2.24
CA ARG A 64 -1.96 -19.23 -2.73
C ARG A 64 -0.85 -19.57 -1.73
N ARG A 65 -1.08 -19.42 -0.43
CA ARG A 65 -0.10 -19.80 0.61
C ARG A 65 0.11 -21.31 0.68
N LEU A 66 -0.97 -22.11 0.62
CA LEU A 66 -0.85 -23.58 0.63
C LEU A 66 -0.05 -24.08 -0.59
N ARG A 67 -0.40 -23.65 -1.81
CA ARG A 67 0.34 -24.00 -3.03
C ARG A 67 1.84 -23.69 -2.97
N LYS A 68 2.22 -22.59 -2.30
CA LYS A 68 3.64 -22.25 -2.12
C LYS A 68 4.34 -23.20 -1.14
N LYS A 69 3.67 -23.63 -0.06
CA LYS A 69 4.22 -24.61 0.88
C LYS A 69 4.41 -25.97 0.22
N ASP A 70 3.43 -26.43 -0.56
CA ASP A 70 3.51 -27.70 -1.27
C ASP A 70 4.68 -27.73 -2.26
N ARG A 71 4.95 -26.61 -2.95
CA ARG A 71 6.09 -26.47 -3.87
C ARG A 71 7.46 -26.42 -3.18
N ILE A 72 7.52 -26.00 -1.92
CA ILE A 72 8.77 -25.97 -1.14
C ILE A 72 9.05 -27.35 -0.54
N LEU A 73 8.01 -28.12 -0.22
CA LEU A 73 8.11 -29.47 0.35
C LEU A 73 8.27 -30.57 -0.70
N SER A 74 8.23 -30.24 -1.99
CA SER A 74 8.43 -31.16 -3.11
C SER A 74 9.90 -31.24 -3.59
N PHE A 75 10.84 -30.78 -2.77
CA PHE A 75 12.30 -30.95 -2.91
C PHE A 75 12.83 -31.72 -1.70
#